data_AF-A0A941N416-F1
#
_entry.id   AF-A0A941N416-F1
#
_cell.length_a   1.000
_cell.length_b   1.000
_cell.length_c   1.000
_cell.angle_alpha   90.00
_cell.angle_beta   90.00
_cell.angle_gamma   90.00
#
_symmetry.space_group_name_H-M   'P 1'
#
loop_
_entity.id
_entity.type
_entity.pdbx_description
1 polymer ?
#
loop_
_entity_poly.entity_id
_entity_poly.type
_entity_poly.pdbx_seq_one_letter_code
_entity_poly.pdbx_strand_id
1 'polypeptide(L)'
;MSDEINDDDPDVEDVVSYPPEVETLHAALGRLIAVTSVVTGLKNLAHFEPSTYSLPGEFGDLPHALLRRTDGGLADEMWAHTEFELSPDEAGWLTLEFLAWWVRDLSRSGRQIQLRPMALPPRAQEVQLGHTLKFIIDHLVVCPGDGIEAMLAELQERGESLSSNIDDYADVLGQLARPA
;
A
#
# COMPACT_ATOMS: atom_id res chain seq x y z
N MET A 1 -45.23 20.17 -5.26
CA MET A 1 -43.90 20.80 -5.12
C MET A 1 -43.07 19.83 -4.32
N SER A 2 -42.59 18.84 -5.05
CA SER A 2 -41.75 17.75 -4.58
C SER A 2 -40.42 18.04 -5.24
N ASP A 3 -39.49 18.60 -4.47
CA ASP A 3 -38.13 18.81 -4.92
C ASP A 3 -37.46 17.44 -4.89
N GLU A 4 -37.23 16.90 -6.08
CA GLU A 4 -36.33 15.77 -6.33
C GLU A 4 -34.92 16.23 -5.97
N ILE A 5 -34.31 15.54 -4.99
CA ILE A 5 -32.88 15.66 -4.73
C ILE A 5 -32.19 14.99 -5.91
N ASN A 6 -31.46 15.80 -6.67
CA ASN A 6 -30.67 15.37 -7.82
C ASN A 6 -29.38 14.74 -7.29
N ASP A 7 -29.28 13.41 -7.37
CA ASP A 7 -28.20 12.58 -6.81
C ASP A 7 -26.95 12.51 -7.72
N ASP A 8 -26.72 13.55 -8.53
CA ASP A 8 -25.73 13.56 -9.63
C ASP A 8 -24.73 14.73 -9.46
N ASP A 9 -24.13 14.84 -8.26
CA ASP A 9 -22.93 15.66 -8.04
C ASP A 9 -21.69 14.76 -8.06
N PRO A 10 -20.91 14.71 -9.16
CA PRO A 10 -19.79 13.79 -9.32
C PRO A 10 -18.54 14.15 -8.50
N ASP A 11 -18.58 15.22 -7.70
CA ASP A 11 -17.41 15.75 -6.97
C ASP A 11 -17.48 15.57 -5.44
N VAL A 12 -18.39 14.73 -4.92
CA VAL A 12 -18.26 14.25 -3.54
C VAL A 12 -17.23 13.14 -3.54
N GLU A 13 -15.95 13.47 -3.34
CA GLU A 13 -14.95 12.49 -2.94
C GLU A 13 -15.50 11.78 -1.69
N ASP A 14 -15.93 10.52 -1.85
CA ASP A 14 -16.24 9.65 -0.72
C ASP A 14 -15.04 9.69 0.22
N VAL A 15 -15.21 10.29 1.39
CA VAL A 15 -14.19 10.25 2.44
C VAL A 15 -14.07 8.79 2.84
N VAL A 16 -13.09 8.10 2.25
CA VAL A 16 -12.82 6.70 2.52
C VAL A 16 -12.40 6.60 3.99
N SER A 17 -13.34 6.21 4.85
CA SER A 17 -13.07 5.96 6.27
C SER A 17 -12.41 4.60 6.40
N TYR A 18 -11.12 4.57 6.73
CA TYR A 18 -10.41 3.33 6.97
C TYR A 18 -10.66 2.78 8.38
N PRO A 19 -10.54 1.45 8.60
CA PRO A 19 -10.45 0.89 9.94
C PRO A 19 -9.26 1.48 10.72
N PRO A 20 -9.33 1.60 12.06
CA PRO A 20 -8.26 2.14 12.89
C PRO A 20 -6.89 1.48 12.67
N GLU A 21 -6.88 0.19 12.35
CA GLU A 21 -5.67 -0.58 12.09
C GLU A 21 -4.95 -0.13 10.81
N VAL A 22 -5.72 0.19 9.77
CA VAL A 22 -5.21 0.75 8.52
C VAL A 22 -4.74 2.19 8.74
N GLU A 23 -5.52 2.98 9.49
CA GLU A 23 -5.15 4.35 9.87
C GLU A 23 -3.83 4.41 10.65
N THR A 24 -3.56 3.41 11.50
CA THR A 24 -2.28 3.33 12.24
C THR A 24 -1.09 3.20 11.28
N LEU A 25 -1.22 2.35 10.24
CA LEU A 25 -0.19 2.23 9.20
C LEU A 25 -0.06 3.52 8.36
N HIS A 26 -1.20 4.12 7.99
CA HIS A 26 -1.22 5.37 7.22
C HIS A 26 -0.58 6.52 7.99
N ALA A 27 -0.89 6.65 9.28
CA ALA A 27 -0.28 7.63 10.16
C ALA A 27 1.24 7.41 10.24
N ALA A 28 1.71 6.18 10.40
CA ALA A 28 3.13 5.85 10.44
C ALA A 28 3.85 6.24 9.13
N LEU A 29 3.28 5.89 7.98
CA LEU A 29 3.81 6.31 6.67
C LEU A 29 3.78 7.83 6.51
N GLY A 30 2.69 8.47 6.93
CA GLY A 30 2.51 9.92 6.92
C GLY A 30 3.46 10.68 7.85
N ARG A 31 4.20 10.01 8.75
CA ARG A 31 5.31 10.65 9.49
C ARG A 31 6.50 10.94 8.58
N LEU A 32 6.71 10.19 7.51
CA LEU A 32 7.78 10.42 6.55
C LEU A 32 7.39 11.60 5.64
N ILE A 33 8.16 12.68 5.67
CA ILE A 33 7.76 13.97 5.06
C ILE A 33 7.55 13.86 3.55
N ALA A 34 8.33 13.01 2.89
CA ALA A 34 8.26 12.80 1.45
C ALA A 34 7.03 11.99 1.00
N VAL A 35 6.30 11.33 1.91
CA VAL A 35 5.08 10.61 1.56
C VAL A 35 3.96 11.62 1.29
N THR A 36 3.47 11.64 0.05
CA THR A 36 2.47 12.62 -0.41
C THR A 36 1.05 12.07 -0.43
N SER A 37 0.90 10.76 -0.55
CA SER A 37 -0.39 10.06 -0.51
C SER A 37 -0.20 8.64 -0.01
N VAL A 38 -1.23 8.11 0.65
CA VAL A 38 -1.32 6.71 1.08
C VAL A 38 -2.75 6.23 0.87
N VAL A 39 -2.90 5.04 0.29
CA VAL A 39 -4.19 4.37 0.06
C VAL A 39 -4.01 2.90 0.39
N THR A 40 -5.02 2.25 0.96
CA THR A 40 -4.95 0.80 1.20
C THR A 40 -6.21 0.10 0.73
N GLY A 41 -6.05 -0.84 -0.19
CA GLY A 41 -7.12 -1.75 -0.57
C GLY A 41 -6.91 -3.13 0.04
N LEU A 42 -8.02 -3.80 0.35
CA LEU A 42 -8.03 -5.18 0.81
C LEU A 42 -8.75 -6.03 -0.24
N LYS A 43 -8.11 -7.11 -0.69
CA LYS A 43 -8.68 -8.06 -1.64
C LYS A 43 -8.37 -9.49 -1.19
N ASN A 44 -9.34 -10.40 -1.35
CA ASN A 44 -9.11 -11.82 -1.15
C ASN A 44 -8.50 -12.41 -2.43
N LEU A 45 -7.24 -12.85 -2.37
CA LEU A 45 -6.52 -13.32 -3.56
C LEU A 45 -6.97 -14.70 -4.05
N ALA A 46 -7.60 -15.50 -3.20
CA ALA A 46 -8.03 -16.86 -3.54
C ALA A 46 -9.09 -16.90 -4.66
N HIS A 47 -9.70 -15.77 -5.00
CA HIS A 47 -10.74 -15.68 -6.03
C HIS A 47 -10.23 -15.24 -7.41
N PHE A 48 -8.94 -14.96 -7.58
CA PHE A 48 -8.40 -14.51 -8.87
C PHE A 48 -7.63 -15.60 -9.61
N GLU A 49 -8.19 -16.05 -10.73
CA GLU A 49 -7.55 -16.97 -11.67
C GLU A 49 -6.41 -16.31 -12.48
N PRO A 50 -5.39 -17.08 -12.92
CA PRO A 50 -4.25 -16.53 -13.67
C PRO A 50 -4.58 -15.78 -14.97
N SER A 51 -5.71 -16.10 -15.59
CA SER A 51 -6.20 -15.41 -16.79
C SER A 51 -6.61 -13.96 -16.50
N THR A 52 -7.09 -13.67 -15.29
CA THR A 52 -7.51 -12.33 -14.83
C THR A 52 -6.35 -11.35 -14.82
N TYR A 53 -5.12 -11.83 -14.58
CA TYR A 53 -3.91 -11.00 -14.50
C TYR A 53 -3.49 -10.37 -15.83
N SER A 54 -4.11 -10.78 -16.94
CA SER A 54 -3.79 -10.25 -18.27
C SER A 54 -4.71 -9.10 -18.67
N LEU A 55 -5.70 -8.76 -17.85
CA LEU A 55 -6.64 -7.69 -18.12
C LEU A 55 -6.05 -6.34 -17.65
N PRO A 56 -5.81 -5.39 -18.57
CA PRO A 56 -5.34 -4.06 -18.18
C PRO A 56 -6.43 -3.31 -17.40
N GLY A 57 -6.04 -2.43 -16.47
CA GLY A 57 -6.95 -1.63 -15.66
C GLY A 57 -6.99 -2.10 -14.21
N GLU A 58 -8.15 -2.60 -13.76
CA GLU A 58 -8.49 -2.94 -12.36
C GLU A 58 -7.52 -3.93 -11.67
N PHE A 59 -6.73 -4.67 -12.45
CA PHE A 59 -5.79 -5.69 -11.97
C PHE A 59 -4.32 -5.29 -12.12
N GLY A 60 -4.04 -4.07 -12.59
CA GLY A 60 -2.67 -3.58 -12.77
C GLY A 60 -1.89 -3.46 -11.46
N ASP A 61 -2.60 -3.37 -10.34
CA ASP A 61 -2.07 -3.32 -8.99
C ASP A 61 -1.77 -4.70 -8.40
N LEU A 62 -2.13 -5.83 -9.03
CA LEU A 62 -1.91 -7.16 -8.46
C LEU A 62 -0.41 -7.49 -8.29
N PRO A 63 -0.01 -8.32 -7.32
CA PRO A 63 1.36 -8.81 -7.16
C PRO A 63 1.64 -9.94 -8.16
N HIS A 64 1.64 -9.62 -9.45
CA HIS A 64 1.68 -10.56 -10.58
C HIS A 64 2.75 -11.65 -10.48
N ALA A 65 3.97 -11.31 -10.05
CA ALA A 65 5.06 -12.27 -9.94
C ALA A 65 4.82 -13.31 -8.82
N LEU A 66 4.18 -12.88 -7.72
CA LEU A 66 3.81 -13.77 -6.62
C LEU A 66 2.73 -14.74 -7.09
N LEU A 67 1.64 -14.20 -7.63
CA LEU A 67 0.50 -14.98 -8.10
C LEU A 67 0.88 -16.01 -9.18
N ARG A 68 1.79 -15.67 -10.09
CA ARG A 68 2.28 -16.61 -11.11
C ARG A 68 3.15 -17.75 -10.55
N ARG A 69 3.79 -17.57 -9.40
CA ARG A 69 4.60 -18.62 -8.77
C ARG A 69 3.74 -19.65 -8.03
N THR A 70 2.58 -19.23 -7.57
CA THR A 70 1.61 -20.03 -6.79
C THR A 70 0.44 -20.52 -7.63
N ASP A 71 0.41 -20.17 -8.92
CA ASP A 71 -0.69 -20.48 -9.87
C ASP A 71 -2.05 -19.94 -9.42
N GLY A 72 -2.05 -18.77 -8.76
CA GLY A 72 -3.21 -18.25 -8.05
C GLY A 72 -2.85 -17.61 -6.72
N GLY A 73 -3.84 -17.04 -6.02
CA GLY A 73 -3.71 -16.80 -4.58
C GLY A 73 -3.67 -18.12 -3.81
N LEU A 74 -2.96 -18.16 -2.68
CA LEU A 74 -2.99 -19.33 -1.82
C LEU A 74 -4.36 -19.51 -1.16
N ALA A 75 -4.69 -20.74 -0.76
CA ALA A 75 -5.89 -21.00 0.02
C ALA A 75 -5.84 -20.19 1.33
N ASP A 76 -6.96 -19.55 1.67
CA ASP A 76 -7.11 -18.71 2.87
C ASP A 76 -6.11 -17.53 2.94
N GLU A 77 -5.66 -17.03 1.77
CA GLU A 77 -4.74 -15.90 1.68
C GLU A 77 -5.48 -14.57 1.46
N MET A 78 -5.28 -13.66 2.41
CA MET A 78 -5.70 -12.28 2.33
C MET A 78 -4.54 -11.42 1.88
N TRP A 79 -4.86 -10.38 1.10
CA TRP A 79 -3.89 -9.38 0.64
C TRP A 79 -4.40 -7.97 0.91
N ALA A 80 -3.56 -7.19 1.55
CA ALA A 80 -3.70 -5.74 1.57
C ALA A 80 -2.58 -5.11 0.74
N HIS A 81 -2.94 -4.17 -0.12
CA HIS A 81 -2.00 -3.36 -0.88
C HIS A 81 -2.01 -1.94 -0.36
N THR A 82 -0.92 -1.53 0.27
CA THR A 82 -0.73 -0.15 0.69
C THR A 82 0.05 0.58 -0.40
N GLU A 83 -0.67 1.34 -1.21
CA GLU A 83 -0.12 2.27 -2.18
C GLU A 83 0.35 3.54 -1.48
N PHE A 84 1.54 4.01 -1.83
CA PHE A 84 2.00 5.32 -1.41
C PHE A 84 2.80 6.01 -2.53
N GLU A 85 2.75 7.33 -2.52
CA GLU A 85 3.53 8.17 -3.43
C GLU A 85 4.57 8.96 -2.67
N LEU A 86 5.72 9.17 -3.34
CA LEU A 86 6.83 9.95 -2.81
C LEU A 86 7.04 11.22 -3.63
N SER A 87 7.50 12.28 -2.97
CA SER A 87 8.02 13.48 -3.64
C SER A 87 9.16 13.08 -4.60
N PRO A 88 9.21 13.63 -5.83
CA PRO A 88 10.24 13.30 -6.82
C PRO A 88 11.56 14.07 -6.56
N ASP A 89 12.05 14.00 -5.33
CA ASP A 89 13.26 14.70 -4.85
C ASP A 89 14.14 13.81 -3.94
N GLU A 90 15.22 14.38 -3.42
CA GLU A 90 16.17 13.67 -2.55
C GLU A 90 15.50 13.07 -1.31
N ALA A 91 14.54 13.78 -0.70
CA ALA A 91 13.82 13.28 0.47
C ALA A 91 12.98 12.05 0.12
N GLY A 92 12.36 12.02 -1.06
CA GLY A 92 11.67 10.85 -1.59
C GLY A 92 12.60 9.64 -1.74
N TRP A 93 13.76 9.81 -2.35
CA TRP A 93 14.72 8.70 -2.50
C TRP A 93 15.23 8.15 -1.17
N LEU A 94 15.56 9.02 -0.22
CA LEU A 94 15.99 8.61 1.11
C LEU A 94 14.87 7.89 1.89
N THR A 95 13.64 8.38 1.75
CA THR A 95 12.44 7.73 2.31
C THR A 95 12.26 6.33 1.73
N LEU A 96 12.44 6.17 0.41
CA LEU A 96 12.35 4.88 -0.25
C LEU A 96 13.42 3.89 0.28
N GLU A 97 14.66 4.35 0.48
CA GLU A 97 15.73 3.51 1.04
C GLU A 97 15.38 3.01 2.45
N PHE A 98 14.85 3.89 3.30
CA PHE A 98 14.41 3.53 4.65
C PHE A 98 13.28 2.50 4.63
N LEU A 99 12.24 2.74 3.82
CA LEU A 99 11.11 1.80 3.68
C LEU A 99 11.55 0.46 3.08
N ALA A 100 12.44 0.47 2.09
CA ALA A 100 13.01 -0.74 1.52
C ALA A 100 13.80 -1.56 2.55
N TRP A 101 14.54 -0.89 3.44
CA TRP A 101 15.21 -1.54 4.57
C TRP A 101 14.20 -2.15 5.53
N TRP A 102 13.19 -1.40 5.96
CA TRP A 102 12.17 -1.84 6.93
C TRP A 102 11.39 -3.07 6.40
N VAL A 103 10.91 -3.02 5.16
CA VAL A 103 10.22 -4.14 4.52
C VAL A 103 11.14 -5.37 4.40
N ARG A 104 12.41 -5.17 4.03
CA ARG A 104 13.39 -6.26 3.95
C ARG A 104 13.64 -6.90 5.31
N ASP A 105 13.70 -6.10 6.38
CA ASP A 105 13.94 -6.63 7.73
C ASP A 105 12.76 -7.48 8.22
N LEU A 106 11.54 -6.99 8.04
CA LEU A 106 10.32 -7.76 8.30
C LEU A 106 10.28 -9.06 7.47
N SER A 107 10.59 -8.99 6.19
CA SER A 107 10.65 -10.17 5.32
C SER A 107 11.67 -11.20 5.83
N ARG A 108 12.85 -10.76 6.29
CA ARG A 108 13.89 -11.63 6.89
C ARG A 108 13.42 -12.32 8.17
N SER A 109 12.49 -11.72 8.92
CA SER A 109 11.87 -12.34 10.09
C SER A 109 10.79 -13.38 9.76
N GLY A 110 10.54 -13.64 8.47
CA GLY A 110 9.58 -14.64 7.99
C GLY A 110 8.20 -14.08 7.66
N ARG A 111 8.01 -12.76 7.73
CA ARG A 111 6.75 -12.10 7.38
C ARG A 111 6.56 -12.05 5.87
N GLN A 112 5.34 -12.31 5.39
CA GLN A 112 5.02 -12.26 3.97
C GLN A 112 4.70 -10.82 3.55
N ILE A 113 5.76 -10.06 3.30
CA ILE A 113 5.69 -8.65 2.91
C ILE A 113 6.65 -8.38 1.75
N GLN A 114 6.27 -7.50 0.84
CA GLN A 114 7.15 -7.03 -0.23
C GLN A 114 6.89 -5.56 -0.56
N LEU A 115 7.93 -4.89 -1.06
CA LEU A 115 7.86 -3.54 -1.61
C LEU A 115 8.10 -3.63 -3.11
N ARG A 116 7.23 -3.02 -3.91
CA ARG A 116 7.39 -2.97 -5.37
C ARG A 116 7.02 -1.61 -5.95
N PRO A 117 7.66 -1.19 -7.05
CA PRO A 117 7.23 -0.01 -7.77
C PRO A 117 5.92 -0.28 -8.52
N MET A 118 5.11 0.77 -8.66
CA MET A 118 3.97 0.81 -9.57
C MET A 118 4.13 2.02 -10.48
N ALA A 119 3.98 1.82 -11.78
CA ALA A 119 4.09 2.90 -12.74
C ALA A 119 3.07 2.73 -13.85
N LEU A 120 2.58 3.86 -14.35
CA LEU A 120 1.85 3.89 -15.61
C LEU A 120 2.82 3.64 -16.78
N PRO A 121 2.30 3.29 -17.98
CA PRO A 121 3.11 3.19 -19.18
C PRO A 121 3.95 4.46 -19.39
N PRO A 122 5.22 4.35 -19.84
CA PRO A 122 6.12 5.51 -19.98
C PRO A 122 5.57 6.67 -20.82
N ARG A 123 4.66 6.34 -21.74
CA ARG A 123 3.92 7.30 -22.56
C ARG A 123 2.48 6.81 -22.71
N ALA A 124 1.54 7.69 -22.43
CA ALA A 124 0.14 7.58 -22.82
C ALA A 124 -0.20 8.76 -23.75
N GLN A 125 -1.15 9.63 -23.38
CA GLN A 125 -1.33 10.92 -24.05
C GLN A 125 -0.14 11.86 -23.81
N GLU A 126 0.50 11.77 -22.63
CA GLU A 126 1.71 12.52 -22.24
C GLU A 126 2.83 11.57 -21.75
N VAL A 127 4.03 12.11 -21.56
CA VAL A 127 5.17 11.39 -20.95
C VAL A 127 4.95 11.31 -19.44
N GLN A 128 4.99 10.10 -18.89
CA GLN A 128 4.69 9.83 -17.48
C GLN A 128 5.95 9.64 -16.61
N LEU A 129 7.10 9.43 -17.25
CA LEU A 129 8.36 9.15 -16.55
C LEU A 129 8.77 10.32 -15.63
N GLY A 130 9.08 10.01 -14.37
CA GLY A 130 9.55 10.99 -13.38
C GLY A 130 8.43 11.80 -12.71
N HIS A 131 7.17 11.60 -13.12
CA HIS A 131 6.02 12.30 -12.54
C HIS A 131 5.27 11.49 -11.49
N THR A 132 5.59 10.20 -11.35
CA THR A 132 4.93 9.29 -10.40
C THR A 132 5.96 8.35 -9.78
N LEU A 133 6.39 8.66 -8.55
CA LEU A 133 7.14 7.74 -7.70
C LEU A 133 6.17 6.99 -6.80
N LYS A 134 5.37 6.10 -7.39
CA LYS A 134 4.38 5.28 -6.69
C LYS A 134 4.95 3.90 -6.36
N PHE A 135 4.68 3.45 -5.15
CA PHE A 135 5.11 2.16 -4.64
C PHE A 135 3.96 1.46 -3.92
N ILE A 136 4.07 0.14 -3.81
CA ILE A 136 3.13 -0.70 -3.08
C ILE A 136 3.88 -1.53 -2.07
N ILE A 137 3.42 -1.50 -0.82
CA ILE A 137 3.74 -2.50 0.19
C ILE A 137 2.61 -3.54 0.13
N ASP A 138 2.94 -4.75 -0.29
CA ASP A 138 1.99 -5.86 -0.23
C ASP A 138 2.13 -6.56 1.12
N HIS A 139 1.01 -6.71 1.82
CA HIS A 139 0.88 -7.47 3.04
C HIS A 139 0.08 -8.73 2.71
N LEU A 140 0.66 -9.91 2.96
CA LEU A 140 -0.01 -11.19 2.74
C LEU A 140 -0.15 -11.94 4.06
N VAL A 141 -1.33 -12.48 4.30
CA VAL A 141 -1.64 -13.28 5.49
C VAL A 141 -2.40 -14.52 5.07
N VAL A 142 -1.85 -15.69 5.36
CA VAL A 142 -2.54 -16.98 5.21
C VAL A 142 -3.18 -17.35 6.54
N CYS A 143 -4.51 -17.32 6.61
CA CYS A 143 -5.24 -17.55 7.85
C CYS A 143 -6.61 -18.20 7.59
N PRO A 144 -6.92 -19.35 8.22
CA PRO A 144 -8.20 -20.03 7.99
C PRO A 144 -9.41 -19.16 8.35
N GLY A 145 -10.43 -19.12 7.49
CA GLY A 145 -11.70 -18.41 7.75
C GLY A 145 -11.79 -17.03 7.09
N ASP A 146 -12.56 -16.12 7.70
CA ASP A 146 -12.64 -14.72 7.26
C ASP A 146 -11.37 -13.99 7.72
N GLY A 147 -10.36 -13.97 6.86
CA GLY A 147 -9.02 -13.48 7.18
C GLY A 147 -8.90 -11.96 7.34
N ILE A 148 -10.00 -11.21 7.27
CA ILE A 148 -10.00 -9.74 7.41
C ILE A 148 -9.47 -9.34 8.78
N GLU A 149 -9.93 -9.95 9.88
CA GLU A 149 -9.46 -9.59 11.23
C GLU A 149 -7.96 -9.83 11.39
N ALA A 150 -7.45 -10.94 10.84
CA ALA A 150 -6.03 -11.26 10.86
C ALA A 150 -5.21 -10.27 10.01
N MET A 151 -5.74 -9.86 8.85
CA MET A 151 -5.13 -8.83 8.01
C MET A 151 -5.08 -7.48 8.73
N LEU A 152 -6.19 -7.06 9.36
CA LEU A 152 -6.23 -5.80 10.11
C LEU A 152 -5.25 -5.82 11.29
N ALA A 153 -5.19 -6.91 12.06
CA ALA A 153 -4.19 -7.07 13.12
C ALA A 153 -2.74 -6.99 12.59
N GLU A 154 -2.47 -7.57 11.42
CA GLU A 154 -1.17 -7.46 10.78
C GLU A 154 -0.85 -6.00 10.37
N LEU A 155 -1.82 -5.26 9.81
CA LEU A 155 -1.64 -3.85 9.44
C LEU A 155 -1.40 -2.96 10.67
N GLN A 156 -2.10 -3.20 11.78
CA GLN A 156 -1.83 -2.55 13.06
C GLN A 156 -0.39 -2.79 13.52
N GLU A 157 0.05 -4.05 13.58
CA GLU A 157 1.42 -4.41 13.98
C GLU A 157 2.45 -3.74 13.07
N ARG A 158 2.15 -3.60 11.77
CA ARG A 158 3.03 -2.93 10.81
C ARG A 158 3.10 -1.43 11.04
N GLY A 159 1.98 -0.76 11.31
CA GLY A 159 1.99 0.66 11.64
C GLY A 159 2.74 0.97 12.93
N GLU A 160 2.56 0.15 13.97
CA GLU A 160 3.31 0.25 15.22
C GLU A 160 4.81 -0.01 15.01
N SER A 161 5.14 -1.07 14.26
CA SER A 161 6.53 -1.41 13.92
C SER A 161 7.21 -0.28 13.14
N LEU A 162 6.57 0.27 12.11
CA LEU A 162 7.13 1.37 11.34
C LEU A 162 7.32 2.61 12.21
N SER A 163 6.33 2.96 13.04
CA SER A 163 6.43 4.08 13.97
C SER A 163 7.61 3.93 14.93
N SER A 164 7.75 2.75 15.56
CA SER A 164 8.88 2.46 16.44
C SER A 164 10.21 2.60 15.72
N ASN A 165 10.33 2.11 14.49
CA ASN A 165 11.57 2.24 13.72
C ASN A 165 11.85 3.70 13.31
N ILE A 166 10.82 4.50 13.02
CA ILE A 166 11.03 5.94 12.79
C ILE A 166 11.59 6.61 14.05
N ASP A 167 11.11 6.22 15.23
CA ASP A 167 11.60 6.76 16.51
C ASP A 167 13.02 6.27 16.83
N ASP A 168 13.31 4.99 16.63
CA ASP A 168 14.62 4.38 16.89
C ASP A 168 15.73 4.96 15.99
N TYR A 169 15.38 5.38 14.77
CA TYR A 169 16.29 5.97 13.78
C TYR A 169 16.09 7.47 13.59
N ALA A 170 15.48 8.17 14.55
CA ALA A 170 15.17 9.59 14.45
C ALA A 170 16.43 10.47 14.26
N ASP A 171 17.57 10.06 14.81
CA ASP A 171 18.86 10.75 14.65
C ASP A 171 19.40 10.68 13.22
N VAL A 172 19.15 9.56 12.52
CA VAL A 172 19.51 9.35 11.12
C VAL A 172 18.49 10.00 10.17
N LEU A 173 17.20 9.86 10.48
CA LEU A 173 16.12 10.41 9.66
C LEU A 173 16.07 11.94 9.73
N GLY A 174 16.36 12.52 10.90
CA GLY A 174 16.41 13.97 11.09
C GLY A 174 15.17 14.68 10.54
N GLN A 175 15.34 15.49 9.50
CA GLN A 175 14.26 16.25 8.88
C GLN A 175 13.36 15.42 7.95
N LEU A 176 13.68 14.15 7.69
CA LEU A 176 12.89 13.27 6.83
C LEU A 176 11.63 12.73 7.54
N ALA A 177 11.57 12.82 8.88
CA ALA A 177 10.46 12.28 9.65
C ALA A 177 9.92 13.27 10.68
N ARG A 178 8.61 13.21 10.90
CA ARG A 178 7.91 13.95 11.95
C ARG A 178 8.00 13.17 13.27
N PRO A 179 8.22 13.85 14.41
CA PRO A 179 8.11 13.21 15.72
C PRO A 179 6.68 12.70 15.93
N ALA A 180 6.55 11.69 16.80
CA ALA A 180 5.25 11.16 17.23
C ALA A 180 4.39 12.22 17.96
#